data_AF-A0A535IQA2-F1
#
_entry.id   AF-A0A535IQA2-F1
#
_cell.length_a   1.000
_cell.length_b   1.000
_cell.length_c   1.000
_cell.angle_alpha   90.00
_cell.angle_beta   90.00
_cell.angle_gamma   90.00
#
_symmetry.space_group_name_H-M   'P 1'
#
loop_
_entity.id
_entity.type
_entity.pdbx_description
1 polymer ?
#
loop_
_entity_poly.entity_id
_entity_poly.type
_entity_poly.pdbx_seq_one_letter_code
_entity_poly.pdbx_strand_id
1 'polypeptide(L)'
;MTVDVACVGSPFLDLIFRGLPAIPGPGEEQIAQELVIVPGAIANVAYALNRLGLDAVVCAPIGRDPAGRLLGELMADAGVRWVGRPAEATPVSVALPVHGDRAFVTAGPPPSVDVEALAAPSSSTCQAPTSSRLCPSSMPLSATRRWPSWPAICRVRCAHCAP
;
A
#
# COMPACT_ATOMS: atom_id res chain seq x y z
N MET A 1 7.04 18.95 -13.30
CA MET A 1 6.82 17.53 -13.66
C MET A 1 5.34 17.39 -13.93
N THR A 2 4.96 16.85 -15.10
CA THR A 2 3.54 16.63 -15.44
C THR A 2 3.22 15.17 -15.16
N VAL A 3 2.14 14.91 -14.43
CA VAL A 3 1.63 13.58 -14.10
C VAL A 3 0.12 13.60 -14.24
N ASP A 4 -0.50 12.45 -14.47
CA ASP A 4 -1.97 12.37 -14.55
C ASP A 4 -2.58 12.44 -13.15
N VAL A 5 -1.96 11.74 -12.18
CA VAL A 5 -2.47 11.61 -10.82
C VAL A 5 -1.38 11.76 -9.75
N ALA A 6 -1.60 12.67 -8.81
CA ALA A 6 -0.84 12.74 -7.56
C ALA A 6 -1.57 11.95 -6.46
N CYS A 7 -0.94 10.89 -5.97
CA CYS A 7 -1.42 10.04 -4.90
C CYS A 7 -0.89 10.53 -3.56
N VAL A 8 -1.79 10.96 -2.69
CA VAL A 8 -1.46 11.62 -1.43
C VAL A 8 -1.74 10.70 -0.24
N GLY A 9 -0.71 10.51 0.58
CA GLY A 9 -0.72 9.65 1.77
C GLY A 9 0.61 8.93 1.92
N SER A 10 0.99 8.54 3.13
CA SER A 10 2.27 7.84 3.32
C SER A 10 2.21 6.42 2.76
N PRO A 11 3.17 5.99 1.92
CA PRO A 11 3.35 4.58 1.61
C PRO A 11 3.95 3.88 2.84
N PHE A 12 3.57 2.62 3.04
CA PHE A 12 4.07 1.80 4.15
C PHE A 12 4.99 0.71 3.61
N LEU A 13 5.93 0.26 4.44
CA LEU A 13 6.59 -1.03 4.21
C LEU A 13 5.72 -2.12 4.82
N ASP A 14 5.03 -2.90 3.98
CA ASP A 14 4.15 -3.96 4.44
C ASP A 14 4.92 -5.29 4.54
N LEU A 15 4.82 -5.93 5.70
CA LEU A 15 5.33 -7.26 6.03
C LEU A 15 4.16 -8.22 6.17
N ILE A 16 3.95 -9.08 5.17
CA ILE A 16 2.83 -10.02 5.16
C ILE A 16 3.32 -11.43 5.44
N PHE A 17 2.88 -11.99 6.56
CA PHE A 17 3.17 -13.37 6.97
C PHE A 17 2.12 -14.30 6.40
N ARG A 18 2.43 -15.00 5.31
CA ARG A 18 1.51 -15.91 4.63
C ARG A 18 1.59 -17.33 5.19
N GLY A 19 0.45 -18.02 5.14
CA GLY A 19 0.36 -19.42 5.58
C GLY A 19 0.45 -19.59 7.10
N LEU A 20 0.08 -18.55 7.86
CA LEU A 20 0.03 -18.61 9.31
C LEU A 20 -1.15 -19.50 9.76
N PRO A 21 -0.94 -20.48 10.66
CA PRO A 21 -2.01 -21.39 11.09
C PRO A 21 -3.06 -20.71 11.98
N ALA A 22 -2.63 -19.78 12.84
CA ALA A 22 -3.48 -18.98 13.73
C ALA A 22 -2.77 -17.67 14.11
N ILE A 23 -3.50 -16.69 14.65
CA ILE A 23 -2.89 -15.51 15.29
C ILE A 23 -2.29 -15.95 16.63
N PRO A 24 -0.99 -15.70 16.91
CA PRO A 24 -0.39 -16.08 18.18
C PRO A 24 -1.07 -15.37 19.36
N GLY A 25 -1.36 -16.13 20.43
CA GLY A 25 -1.67 -15.57 21.73
C GLY A 25 -0.41 -15.07 22.47
N PRO A 26 -0.57 -14.39 23.63
CA PRO A 26 0.56 -14.00 24.46
C PRO A 26 1.42 -15.21 24.87
N GLY A 27 2.71 -15.16 24.55
CA GLY A 27 3.68 -16.23 24.83
C GLY A 27 3.71 -17.37 23.81
N GLU A 28 2.87 -17.31 22.77
CA GLU A 28 2.86 -18.30 21.69
C GLU A 28 3.72 -17.86 20.50
N GLU A 29 4.33 -18.83 19.84
CA GLU A 29 5.01 -18.66 18.56
C GLU A 29 4.21 -19.38 17.47
N GLN A 30 4.09 -18.73 16.31
CA GLN A 30 3.47 -19.31 15.13
C GLN A 30 4.45 -19.20 13.96
N ILE A 31 4.64 -20.28 13.22
CA ILE A 31 5.55 -20.32 12.08
C ILE A 31 4.75 -20.06 10.80
N ALA A 32 5.02 -18.93 10.15
CA ALA A 32 4.49 -18.63 8.83
C ALA A 32 5.23 -19.43 7.75
N GLN A 33 4.55 -19.75 6.66
CA GLN A 33 5.16 -20.42 5.52
C GLN A 33 6.08 -19.47 4.73
N GLU A 34 5.73 -18.17 4.70
CA GLU A 34 6.42 -17.19 3.89
C GLU A 34 6.26 -15.78 4.44
N LEU A 35 7.31 -14.97 4.30
CA LEU A 35 7.25 -13.52 4.49
C LEU A 35 7.30 -12.83 3.12
N VAL A 36 6.33 -11.94 2.89
CA VAL A 36 6.31 -11.04 1.74
C VAL A 36 6.56 -9.62 2.22
N ILE A 37 7.52 -8.94 1.61
CA ILE A 37 7.85 -7.54 1.89
C ILE A 37 7.51 -6.72 0.65
N VAL A 38 6.57 -5.79 0.77
CA VAL A 38 6.07 -5.00 -0.36
C VAL A 38 5.68 -3.58 0.03
N PRO A 39 5.59 -2.64 -0.93
CA PRO A 39 4.97 -1.35 -0.70
C PRO A 39 3.47 -1.48 -0.41
N GLY A 40 3.02 -0.76 0.61
CA GLY A 40 1.64 -0.76 1.10
C GLY A 40 0.95 0.59 1.03
N ALA A 41 -0.25 0.65 1.63
CA ALA A 41 -1.05 1.87 1.73
C ALA A 41 -1.28 2.57 0.37
N ILE A 42 -0.95 3.86 0.25
CA ILE A 42 -1.16 4.63 -0.98
C ILE A 42 -0.41 4.05 -2.19
N ALA A 43 0.68 3.32 -1.96
CA ALA A 43 1.49 2.74 -3.03
C ALA A 43 0.66 1.75 -3.86
N ASN A 44 -0.27 1.03 -3.24
CA ASN A 44 -1.20 0.14 -3.94
C ASN A 44 -2.05 0.89 -4.98
N VAL A 45 -2.48 2.11 -4.65
CA VAL A 45 -3.29 2.94 -5.55
C VAL A 45 -2.44 3.44 -6.70
N ALA A 46 -1.27 4.01 -6.42
CA ALA A 46 -0.37 4.50 -7.45
C ALA A 46 0.08 3.37 -8.40
N TYR A 47 0.40 2.20 -7.85
CA TYR A 47 0.71 1.00 -8.64
C TYR A 47 -0.46 0.59 -9.55
N ALA A 48 -1.67 0.53 -9.01
CA ALA A 48 -2.86 0.17 -9.78
C ALA A 48 -3.14 1.18 -10.91
N LEU A 49 -2.96 2.48 -10.67
CA LEU A 49 -3.12 3.52 -11.69
C LEU A 49 -2.08 3.39 -12.80
N ASN A 50 -0.81 3.12 -12.45
CA ASN A 50 0.23 2.84 -13.44
C ASN A 50 -0.12 1.63 -14.32
N ARG A 51 -0.71 0.58 -13.72
CA ARG A 51 -1.19 -0.60 -14.47
C ARG A 51 -2.39 -0.31 -15.38
N LEU A 52 -3.14 0.77 -15.12
CA LEU A 52 -4.20 1.27 -15.98
C LEU A 52 -3.68 2.25 -17.05
N GLY A 53 -2.37 2.49 -17.11
CA GLY A 53 -1.73 3.36 -18.10
C GLY A 53 -1.72 4.85 -17.74
N LEU A 54 -2.08 5.19 -16.50
CA LEU A 54 -1.98 6.57 -15.99
C LEU A 54 -0.59 6.78 -15.39
N ASP A 55 -0.01 7.96 -15.59
CA ASP A 55 1.23 8.33 -14.91
C ASP A 55 0.92 8.83 -13.49
N ALA A 56 1.05 7.93 -12.51
CA ALA A 56 0.82 8.24 -11.10
C ALA A 56 2.12 8.40 -10.30
N VAL A 57 2.11 9.36 -9.37
CA VAL A 57 3.22 9.61 -8.42
C VAL A 57 2.69 9.61 -6.99
N VAL A 58 3.45 9.04 -6.05
CA VAL A 58 3.19 9.17 -4.62
C VAL A 58 3.86 10.44 -4.09
N CYS A 59 3.08 11.31 -3.46
CA CYS A 59 3.52 12.54 -2.81
C CYS A 59 3.42 12.38 -1.28
N ALA A 60 4.54 12.07 -0.62
CA ALA A 60 4.59 11.82 0.82
C ALA A 60 6.00 11.90 1.38
N PRO A 61 6.17 12.18 2.69
CA PRO A 61 7.49 12.26 3.30
C PRO A 61 8.27 10.95 3.16
N ILE A 62 9.58 11.03 2.93
CA ILE A 62 10.48 9.90 2.67
C ILE A 62 11.34 9.65 3.91
N GLY A 63 11.11 8.54 4.60
CA GLY A 63 11.91 8.17 5.78
C GLY A 63 13.36 7.83 5.41
N ARG A 64 14.30 8.25 6.26
CA ARG A 64 15.75 7.99 6.09
C ARG A 64 16.24 6.73 6.81
N ASP A 65 15.34 6.02 7.47
CA ASP A 65 15.59 4.77 8.17
C ASP A 65 15.78 3.59 7.19
N PRO A 66 16.21 2.40 7.67
CA PRO A 66 16.36 1.23 6.81
C PRO A 66 15.07 0.82 6.08
N ALA A 67 13.92 0.96 6.75
CA ALA A 67 12.61 0.68 6.16
C ALA A 67 12.32 1.60 4.97
N GLY A 68 12.65 2.88 5.07
CA GLY A 68 12.46 3.86 3.99
C GLY A 68 13.36 3.60 2.79
N ARG A 69 14.61 3.19 3.02
CA ARG A 69 15.51 2.78 1.94
C ARG A 69 14.97 1.56 1.19
N LEU A 70 14.60 0.51 1.91
CA LEU A 70 14.03 -0.70 1.30
C LEU A 70 12.71 -0.40 0.59
N LEU A 71 11.83 0.40 1.19
CA LEU A 71 10.59 0.83 0.56
C LEU A 71 10.85 1.61 -0.73
N GLY A 72 11.86 2.49 -0.74
CA GLY A 72 12.27 3.23 -1.94
C GLY A 72 12.72 2.31 -3.08
N GLU A 73 13.51 1.29 -2.78
CA GLU A 73 13.92 0.26 -3.76
C GLU A 73 12.70 -0.49 -4.31
N LEU A 74 11.82 -0.97 -3.44
CA LEU A 74 10.61 -1.70 -3.84
C LEU A 74 9.63 -0.84 -4.65
N MET A 75 9.52 0.46 -4.34
CA MET A 75 8.71 1.40 -5.11
C MET A 75 9.29 1.61 -6.52
N ALA A 76 10.61 1.74 -6.63
CA ALA A 76 11.29 1.87 -7.91
C ALA A 76 11.11 0.60 -8.78
N ASP A 77 11.27 -0.59 -8.18
CA ASP A 77 11.03 -1.88 -8.84
C ASP A 77 9.58 -2.05 -9.30
N ALA A 78 8.63 -1.50 -8.54
CA ALA A 78 7.22 -1.46 -8.91
C ALA A 78 6.88 -0.40 -9.98
N GLY A 79 7.85 0.41 -10.40
CA GLY A 79 7.66 1.51 -11.35
C GLY A 79 6.82 2.66 -10.78
N VAL A 80 6.76 2.81 -9.46
CA VAL A 80 6.01 3.87 -8.79
C VAL A 80 6.97 4.96 -8.34
N ARG A 81 6.81 6.16 -8.90
CA ARG A 81 7.59 7.32 -8.46
C ARG A 81 7.11 7.77 -7.08
N TRP A 82 8.05 8.10 -6.21
CA TRP A 82 7.79 8.61 -4.87
C TRP A 82 8.60 9.87 -4.64
N VAL A 83 7.91 10.97 -4.33
CA VAL A 83 8.52 12.27 -4.06
C VAL A 83 8.01 12.83 -2.74
N GLY A 84 8.90 13.50 -2.02
CA GLY A 84 8.54 14.22 -0.81
C GLY A 84 9.75 14.64 -0.01
N ARG A 85 9.49 15.38 1.06
CA ARG A 85 10.53 15.86 1.97
C ARG A 85 11.09 14.69 2.80
N PRO A 86 12.33 14.79 3.28
CA PRO A 86 12.86 13.80 4.21
C PRO A 86 12.06 13.73 5.52
N ALA A 87 11.93 12.53 6.07
CA ALA A 87 11.37 12.24 7.38
C ALA A 87 12.32 11.34 8.18
N GLU A 88 12.14 11.29 9.50
CA GLU A 88 13.00 10.47 10.38
C GLU A 88 12.70 8.98 10.24
N ALA A 89 11.43 8.60 10.12
CA ALA A 89 10.99 7.21 10.13
C ALA A 89 9.96 6.92 9.03
N THR A 90 9.95 5.66 8.57
CA THR A 90 9.00 5.12 7.59
C THR A 90 7.98 4.25 8.30
N PRO A 91 6.67 4.43 8.05
CA PRO A 91 5.67 3.54 8.61
C PRO A 91 5.84 2.11 8.10
N VAL A 92 5.76 1.15 9.02
CA VAL A 92 5.80 -0.29 8.74
C VAL A 92 4.49 -0.91 9.20
N SER A 93 3.87 -1.72 8.34
CA SER A 93 2.69 -2.49 8.70
C SER A 93 2.98 -3.97 8.63
N VAL A 94 2.47 -4.73 9.60
CA VAL A 94 2.46 -6.18 9.57
C VAL A 94 1.04 -6.64 9.30
N ALA A 95 0.88 -7.50 8.31
CA ALA A 95 -0.39 -8.16 8.01
C ALA A 95 -0.31 -9.65 8.32
N LEU A 96 -1.27 -10.14 9.11
CA LEU A 96 -1.41 -11.54 9.50
C LEU A 96 -2.72 -12.11 8.92
N PRO A 97 -2.73 -12.56 7.65
CA PRO A 97 -3.88 -13.24 7.05
C PRO A 97 -4.12 -14.62 7.70
N VAL A 98 -5.26 -14.78 8.37
CA VAL A 98 -5.67 -16.01 9.07
C VAL A 98 -7.18 -16.19 8.92
N HIS A 99 -7.62 -17.44 8.67
CA HIS A 99 -9.04 -17.81 8.56
C HIS A 99 -9.90 -16.96 7.60
N GLY A 100 -9.31 -16.48 6.50
CA GLY A 100 -10.03 -15.73 5.46
C GLY A 100 -10.13 -14.22 5.71
N ASP A 101 -9.60 -13.72 6.83
CA ASP A 101 -9.45 -12.28 7.09
C ASP A 101 -8.03 -11.96 7.56
N ARG A 102 -7.75 -10.69 7.91
CA ARG A 102 -6.41 -10.19 8.23
C ARG A 102 -6.42 -9.37 9.52
N ALA A 103 -5.48 -9.66 10.41
CA ALA A 103 -5.10 -8.75 11.48
C ALA A 103 -3.95 -7.84 11.00
N PHE A 104 -3.92 -6.60 11.50
CA PHE A 104 -2.87 -5.63 11.17
C PHE A 104 -2.30 -4.99 12.43
N VAL A 105 -1.00 -4.73 12.42
CA VAL A 105 -0.35 -3.79 13.34
C VAL A 105 0.54 -2.86 12.53
N THR A 106 0.48 -1.57 12.82
CA THR A 106 1.27 -0.56 12.13
C THR A 106 2.06 0.25 13.15
N ALA A 107 3.35 0.41 12.89
CA ALA A 107 4.25 1.25 13.68
C ALA A 107 4.82 2.35 12.78
N GLY A 108 4.86 3.57 13.28
CA GLY A 108 5.41 4.69 12.53
C GLY A 108 4.83 6.03 12.93
N PRO A 109 5.30 7.12 12.29
CA PRO A 109 4.70 8.42 12.47
C PRO A 109 3.23 8.41 12.04
N PRO A 110 2.39 9.31 12.61
CA PRO A 110 1.03 9.44 12.13
C PRO A 110 1.03 9.78 10.63
N PRO A 111 0.06 9.26 9.88
CA PRO A 111 -0.08 9.54 8.45
C PRO A 111 -0.12 11.05 8.25
N SER A 112 0.72 11.54 7.35
CA SER A 112 0.83 12.97 7.05
C SER A 112 0.75 13.21 5.55
N VAL A 113 0.21 14.38 5.21
CA VAL A 113 0.17 14.89 3.84
C VAL A 113 1.39 15.78 3.64
N ASP A 114 2.15 15.53 2.59
CA ASP A 114 3.23 16.41 2.15
C ASP A 114 2.68 17.41 1.13
N VAL A 115 2.31 18.60 1.65
CA VAL A 115 1.65 19.65 0.86
C VAL A 115 2.63 20.25 -0.16
N GLU A 116 3.90 20.37 0.20
CA GLU A 116 4.95 20.84 -0.70
C GLU A 116 5.17 19.86 -1.86
N ALA A 117 5.20 18.56 -1.57
CA ALA A 117 5.29 17.52 -2.61
C ALA A 117 4.06 17.51 -3.53
N LEU A 118 2.88 17.83 -2.99
CA LEU A 118 1.63 17.92 -3.74
C LEU A 118 1.56 19.18 -4.64
N ALA A 119 2.24 20.27 -4.26
CA ALA A 119 2.30 21.49 -5.05
C ALA A 119 3.26 21.37 -6.27
N ALA A 120 4.14 20.36 -6.29
CA ALA A 120 5.10 20.15 -7.36
C ALA A 120 4.51 19.62 -8.69
N PRO A 121 3.52 18.70 -8.71
CA PRO A 121 2.84 18.27 -9.93
C PRO A 121 1.63 19.15 -10.31
N SER A 122 1.45 19.41 -11.61
CA SER A 122 0.17 19.92 -12.15
C SER A 122 -0.73 18.74 -12.53
N SER A 123 -1.59 18.26 -11.62
CA SER A 123 -2.33 17.00 -11.80
C SER A 123 -3.65 16.92 -11.02
N SER A 124 -4.42 15.85 -11.26
CA SER A 124 -5.59 15.49 -10.45
C SER A 124 -5.16 14.74 -9.17
N THR A 125 -5.78 15.03 -8.01
CA THR A 125 -5.34 14.51 -6.71
C THR A 125 -6.20 13.33 -6.24
N CYS A 126 -5.56 12.22 -5.84
CA CYS A 126 -6.22 11.06 -5.21
C CYS A 126 -5.70 10.87 -3.77
N GLN A 127 -6.59 10.70 -2.80
CA GLN A 127 -6.25 10.43 -1.39
C GLN A 127 -6.75 9.05 -0.98
N ALA A 128 -5.92 8.25 -0.31
CA ALA A 128 -6.36 7.00 0.30
C ALA A 128 -6.96 7.23 1.70
N PRO A 129 -8.02 6.49 2.09
CA PRO A 129 -8.60 6.60 3.41
C PRO A 129 -7.64 6.10 4.50
N THR A 130 -7.54 6.87 5.58
CA THR A 130 -6.56 6.72 6.66
C THR A 130 -6.94 5.70 7.75
N SER A 131 -8.08 5.00 7.63
CA SER A 131 -8.64 4.15 8.69
C SER A 131 -8.76 2.67 8.28
N SER A 132 -8.49 1.77 9.24
CA SER A 132 -8.56 0.31 9.14
C SER A 132 -9.94 -0.29 8.84
N ARG A 133 -10.98 0.53 8.59
CA ARG A 133 -12.30 0.04 8.17
C ARG A 133 -12.34 -0.14 6.65
N LEU A 134 -11.76 -1.26 6.20
CA LEU A 134 -11.96 -1.80 4.86
C LEU A 134 -13.41 -2.29 4.72
N CYS A 135 -14.09 -1.77 3.69
CA CYS A 135 -15.29 -2.28 2.99
C CYS A 135 -16.33 -3.13 3.77
N PRO A 136 -17.61 -2.70 3.87
CA PRO A 136 -18.69 -3.56 4.33
C PRO A 136 -18.91 -4.76 3.39
N SER A 137 -19.22 -5.90 3.99
CA SER A 137 -19.21 -7.27 3.45
C SER A 137 -20.24 -7.64 2.37
N SER A 138 -20.84 -6.67 1.66
CA SER A 138 -21.97 -6.95 0.76
C SER A 138 -21.83 -6.29 -0.61
N MET A 139 -21.15 -6.94 -1.56
CA MET A 139 -21.34 -6.70 -3.00
C MET A 139 -21.19 -7.99 -3.83
N PRO A 140 -22.05 -8.24 -4.83
CA PRO A 140 -22.09 -9.49 -5.58
C PRO A 140 -20.98 -9.57 -6.65
N LEU A 141 -20.45 -10.78 -6.80
CA LEU A 141 -19.29 -11.12 -7.63
C LEU A 141 -19.70 -11.51 -9.06
N SER A 142 -19.17 -10.85 -10.10
CA SER A 142 -19.02 -11.49 -11.41
C SER A 142 -17.86 -10.94 -12.28
N ALA A 143 -17.29 -11.86 -13.08
CA ALA A 143 -16.32 -11.75 -14.20
C ALA A 143 -14.80 -11.70 -13.89
N THR A 144 -14.11 -12.81 -14.15
CA THR A 144 -12.68 -13.10 -13.96
C THR A 144 -11.77 -12.56 -15.07
N ARG A 145 -10.65 -11.91 -14.71
CA ARG A 145 -9.39 -11.92 -15.47
C ARG A 145 -8.26 -12.39 -14.56
N ARG A 146 -7.38 -13.26 -15.07
CA ARG A 146 -6.19 -13.77 -14.37
C ARG A 146 -5.16 -12.64 -14.23
N TRP A 147 -4.72 -12.40 -12.99
CA TRP A 147 -3.64 -11.49 -12.63
C TRP A 147 -2.36 -12.32 -12.45
N PRO A 148 -1.27 -12.08 -13.21
CA PRO A 148 0.00 -12.75 -12.96
C PRO A 148 0.74 -12.13 -11.77
N SER A 149 1.24 -13.03 -10.89
CA SER A 149 2.42 -12.91 -10.02
C SER A 149 2.56 -11.79 -8.98
N TRP A 150 1.47 -11.33 -8.35
CA TRP A 150 1.56 -10.63 -7.05
C TRP A 150 0.73 -11.37 -5.99
N PRO A 151 1.20 -11.50 -4.72
CA PRO A 151 0.44 -12.12 -3.65
C PRO A 151 -0.94 -11.46 -3.55
N ALA A 152 -1.97 -12.28 -3.37
CA ALA A 152 -3.39 -11.95 -3.50
C ALA A 152 -3.95 -10.96 -2.43
N ILE A 153 -3.23 -9.88 -2.12
CA ILE A 153 -3.53 -8.93 -1.04
C ILE A 153 -4.57 -7.89 -1.46
N CYS A 154 -4.69 -7.62 -2.77
CA CYS A 154 -5.67 -6.70 -3.32
C CYS A 154 -6.49 -7.35 -4.45
N ARG A 155 -7.35 -8.31 -4.12
CA ARG A 155 -8.54 -8.58 -4.95
C ARG A 155 -9.68 -7.65 -4.51
N VAL A 156 -9.48 -6.34 -4.62
CA VAL A 156 -10.57 -5.37 -4.48
C VAL A 156 -11.05 -5.04 -5.89
N ARG A 157 -12.21 -5.56 -6.27
CA ARG A 157 -12.90 -5.20 -7.51
C ARG A 157 -13.52 -3.82 -7.32
N CYS A 158 -13.07 -2.82 -8.06
CA CYS A 158 -13.79 -1.56 -8.17
C CYS A 158 -14.92 -1.73 -9.19
N ALA A 159 -16.17 -1.55 -8.76
CA ALA A 159 -17.36 -1.66 -9.62
C ALA A 159 -17.76 -0.33 -10.27
N HIS A 160 -16.87 0.68 -10.31
CA HIS A 160 -17.29 2.05 -10.62
C HIS A 160 -16.47 2.79 -11.69
N CYS A 161 -15.77 2.06 -12.56
CA CYS A 161 -15.10 2.68 -13.71
C CYS A 161 -15.46 1.94 -15.00
N ALA A 162 -16.58 2.32 -15.60
CA ALA A 162 -16.79 2.32 -17.04
C ALA A 162 -17.76 3.47 -17.36
N PRO A 163 -17.66 4.12 -18.55
CA PRO A 163 -18.61 5.15 -18.97
C PRO A 163 -20.06 4.62 -19.03
#